data_AF-A0A533T810-F1
#
_entry.id   AF-A0A533T810-F1
#
_cell.length_a   1.000
_cell.length_b   1.000
_cell.length_c   1.000
_cell.angle_alpha   90.00
_cell.angle_beta   90.00
_cell.angle_gamma   90.00
#
_symmetry.space_group_name_H-M   'P 1'
#
loop_
_entity.id
_entity.type
_entity.pdbx_description
1 polymer ?
#
loop_
_entity_poly.entity_id
_entity_poly.type
_entity_poly.pdbx_seq_one_letter_code
_entity_poly.pdbx_strand_id
1 'polypeptide(L)'
;MTKLIEIKAQIAELQREVDEVFKNDKQGAIADIISKMYAYNINISELEKREKATKSYSKTSIPVKYRKSEYEIWGGRGPKPKWVKEVEEKGENLEVYRVQEEITQ
;
A
#
# COMPACT_ATOMS: atom_id res chain seq x y z
N MET A 1 -19.09 23.76 -30.21
CA MET A 1 -17.70 23.23 -30.25
C MET A 1 -16.68 24.14 -29.56
N THR A 2 -16.90 25.46 -29.49
CA THR A 2 -16.01 26.44 -28.84
C THR A 2 -15.84 26.23 -27.33
N LYS A 3 -16.94 25.98 -26.60
CA LYS A 3 -16.93 25.79 -25.14
C LYS A 3 -16.01 24.67 -24.64
N LEU A 4 -15.87 23.58 -25.40
CA LEU A 4 -14.97 22.47 -25.04
C LEU A 4 -13.49 22.88 -25.17
N ILE A 5 -13.17 23.71 -26.15
CA ILE A 5 -11.81 24.21 -26.38
C ILE A 5 -11.42 25.18 -25.27
N GLU A 6 -12.33 26.08 -24.88
CA GLU A 6 -12.15 27.01 -23.76
C GLU A 6 -11.92 26.27 -22.43
N ILE A 7 -12.72 25.24 -22.14
CA ILE A 7 -12.54 24.41 -20.93
C ILE A 7 -11.18 23.71 -20.94
N LYS A 8 -10.74 23.16 -22.08
CA LYS A 8 -9.43 22.51 -22.18
C LYS A 8 -8.27 23.49 -21.98
N ALA A 9 -8.38 24.71 -22.50
CA ALA A 9 -7.38 25.76 -22.29
C ALA A 9 -7.28 26.14 -20.81
N GLN A 10 -8.41 26.29 -20.11
CA GLN A 10 -8.44 26.57 -18.67
C GLN A 10 -7.81 25.44 -17.85
N ILE A 11 -8.06 24.18 -18.19
CA ILE A 11 -7.42 23.04 -17.51
C ILE A 11 -5.90 23.07 -17.68
N ALA A 12 -5.40 23.37 -18.88
CA ALA A 12 -3.97 23.44 -19.15
C ALA A 12 -3.30 24.58 -18.37
N GLU A 13 -3.97 25.73 -18.26
CA GLU A 13 -3.50 26.87 -17.46
C GLU A 13 -3.47 26.53 -15.97
N LEU A 14 -4.56 25.99 -15.42
CA LEU A 14 -4.64 25.55 -14.03
C LEU A 14 -3.61 24.49 -13.70
N GLN A 15 -3.36 23.54 -14.61
CA GLN A 15 -2.32 22.53 -14.41
C GLN A 15 -0.93 23.17 -14.31
N ARG A 16 -0.64 24.15 -15.18
CA ARG A 16 0.63 24.89 -15.13
C ARG A 16 0.80 25.66 -13.83
N GLU A 17 -0.27 26.27 -13.30
CA GLU A 17 -0.25 26.93 -11.99
C GLU A 17 0.02 25.92 -10.86
N VAL A 18 -0.64 24.75 -10.89
CA VAL A 18 -0.39 23.66 -9.94
C VAL A 18 1.08 23.22 -9.95
N ASP A 19 1.65 23.02 -11.14
CA ASP A 19 3.05 22.62 -11.28
C ASP A 19 4.02 23.70 -10.76
N GLU A 20 3.72 24.98 -10.96
CA GLU A 20 4.53 26.09 -10.46
C GLU A 20 4.47 26.19 -8.93
N VAL A 21 3.27 26.09 -8.34
CA VAL A 21 3.08 26.06 -6.89
C VAL A 21 3.77 24.84 -6.28
N PHE A 22 3.61 23.66 -6.90
CA PHE A 22 4.26 22.44 -6.44
C PHE A 22 5.78 22.55 -6.48
N LYS A 23 6.35 23.18 -7.51
CA LYS A 23 7.79 23.41 -7.61
C LYS A 23 8.30 24.31 -6.49
N ASN A 24 7.61 25.41 -6.22
CA ASN A 24 7.97 26.35 -5.15
C ASN A 24 7.83 25.70 -3.76
N ASP A 25 6.72 25.01 -3.51
CA ASP A 25 6.48 24.29 -2.26
C ASP A 25 7.50 23.17 -2.04
N LYS A 26 7.79 22.39 -3.08
CA LYS A 26 8.83 21.35 -3.05
C LYS A 26 10.20 21.93 -2.73
N GLN A 27 10.57 23.08 -3.29
CA GLN A 27 11.84 23.73 -2.97
C GLN A 27 11.89 24.17 -1.50
N GLY A 28 10.81 24.76 -0.98
CA GLY A 28 10.69 25.13 0.42
C GLY A 28 10.79 23.91 1.36
N ALA A 29 10.07 22.83 1.04
CA ALA A 29 10.12 21.58 1.78
C ALA A 29 11.51 20.94 1.77
N ILE A 30 12.20 20.93 0.61
CA ILE A 30 13.57 20.44 0.51
C ILE A 30 14.50 21.27 1.40
N ALA A 31 14.39 22.60 1.39
CA ALA A 31 15.21 23.47 2.23
C ALA A 31 14.96 23.23 3.73
N ASP A 32 13.69 23.08 4.16
CA ASP A 32 13.33 22.76 5.54
C ASP A 32 13.88 21.39 5.96
N ILE A 33 13.74 20.36 5.12
CA ILE A 33 14.30 19.02 5.37
C ILE A 33 15.82 19.10 5.52
N ILE A 34 16.51 19.81 4.63
CA ILE A 34 17.97 19.99 4.71
C ILE A 34 18.37 20.72 6.00
N SER A 35 17.68 21.80 6.37
CA SER A 35 17.91 22.51 7.63
C SER A 35 17.72 21.60 8.84
N LYS A 36 16.66 20.77 8.85
CA LYS A 36 16.43 19.78 9.91
C LYS A 36 17.52 18.70 9.92
N MET A 37 17.97 18.24 8.76
CA MET A 37 19.08 17.28 8.66
C MET A 37 20.35 17.85 9.31
N TYR A 38 20.71 19.10 9.03
CA TYR A 38 21.86 19.74 9.66
C TYR A 38 21.68 19.95 11.16
N ALA A 39 20.51 20.44 11.60
CA ALA A 39 20.23 20.74 13.00
C ALA A 39 20.31 19.49 13.89
N TYR A 40 19.83 18.35 13.39
CA TYR A 40 19.80 17.09 14.13
C TYR A 40 20.95 16.13 13.75
N ASN A 41 21.89 16.59 12.91
CA ASN A 41 22.99 15.77 12.39
C ASN A 41 22.53 14.46 11.72
N ILE A 42 21.36 14.48 11.09
CA ILE A 42 20.76 13.31 10.45
C ILE A 42 21.41 13.08 9.09
N ASN A 43 21.92 11.87 8.87
CA ASN A 43 22.45 11.47 7.58
C ASN A 43 21.35 10.91 6.65
N ILE A 44 21.50 11.07 5.33
CA ILE A 44 20.59 10.50 4.31
C ILE A 44 20.38 8.99 4.53
N SER A 45 21.44 8.28 4.94
CA SER A 45 21.41 6.85 5.21
C SER A 45 20.47 6.46 6.35
N GLU A 46 20.17 7.37 7.28
CA GLU A 46 19.21 7.15 8.38
C GLU A 46 17.76 7.35 7.93
N LEU A 47 17.51 8.24 6.95
CA LEU A 47 16.21 8.36 6.30
C LEU A 47 15.88 7.09 5.50
N GLU A 48 16.84 6.56 4.72
CA GLU A 48 16.67 5.34 3.93
C GLU A 48 16.42 4.09 4.78
N LYS A 49 17.02 4.02 5.97
CA LYS A 49 16.81 2.92 6.91
C LYS A 49 15.45 2.97 7.57
N ARG A 50 14.79 4.13 7.67
CA ARG A 50 13.47 4.24 8.30
C ARG A 50 12.37 3.56 7.47
N GLU A 51 12.49 3.53 6.14
CA GLU A 51 11.61 2.70 5.29
C GLU A 51 11.86 1.19 5.47
N LYS A 52 13.10 0.79 5.76
CA LYS A 52 13.46 -0.62 5.99
C LYS A 52 13.28 -1.07 7.45
N ALA A 53 13.01 -0.15 8.37
CA ALA A 53 12.83 -0.42 9.80
C ALA A 53 11.41 -0.89 10.15
N THR A 54 10.46 -0.85 9.21
CA THR A 54 9.39 -1.86 9.28
C THR A 54 10.04 -3.16 8.86
N LYS A 55 10.36 -4.00 9.85
CA LYS A 55 10.73 -5.40 9.65
C LYS A 55 9.61 -6.07 8.86
N SER A 56 9.65 -5.96 7.54
CA SER A 56 8.92 -6.86 6.68
C SER A 56 9.58 -8.20 6.95
N TYR A 57 8.92 -9.01 7.80
CA TYR A 57 8.97 -10.44 7.57
C TYR A 57 8.85 -10.60 6.06
N SER A 58 9.86 -11.14 5.41
CA SER A 58 9.77 -11.56 4.04
C SER A 58 8.49 -12.42 3.97
N LYS A 59 7.41 -11.84 3.44
CA LYS A 59 6.24 -12.59 3.03
C LYS A 59 6.75 -13.41 1.85
N THR A 60 7.35 -14.56 2.14
CA THR A 60 7.11 -15.72 1.28
C THR A 60 5.59 -15.74 1.17
N SER A 61 5.08 -15.39 -0.01
CA SER A 61 3.64 -15.35 -0.27
C SER A 61 3.10 -16.71 0.14
N ILE A 62 2.45 -16.78 1.30
CA ILE A 62 1.85 -18.02 1.76
C ILE A 62 0.64 -18.18 0.86
N PRO A 63 0.57 -19.23 0.01
CA PRO A 63 -0.57 -19.45 -0.84
C PRO A 63 -1.83 -19.43 0.01
N VAL A 64 -2.80 -18.60 -0.38
CA VAL A 64 -4.07 -18.45 0.33
C VAL A 64 -4.87 -19.72 0.08
N LYS A 65 -4.68 -20.72 0.94
CA LYS A 65 -5.33 -22.03 0.77
C LYS A 65 -6.82 -21.99 1.11
N TYR A 66 -7.25 -21.19 2.09
CA TYR A 66 -8.65 -21.09 2.51
C TYR A 66 -9.09 -19.64 2.73
N ARG A 67 -10.32 -19.28 2.33
CA ARG A 67 -10.91 -17.94 2.48
C ARG A 67 -12.39 -18.03 2.80
N LYS A 68 -12.82 -17.43 3.92
CA LYS A 68 -14.24 -17.29 4.31
C LYS A 68 -14.83 -15.94 3.89
N SER A 69 -14.02 -14.88 3.93
CA SER A 69 -14.40 -13.51 3.56
C SER A 69 -13.18 -12.72 3.08
N GLU A 70 -13.34 -11.47 2.65
CA GLU A 70 -12.23 -10.61 2.23
C GLU A 70 -11.18 -10.38 3.32
N TYR A 71 -11.61 -10.36 4.58
CA TYR A 71 -10.73 -10.16 5.73
C TYR A 71 -10.37 -11.46 6.46
N GLU A 72 -10.96 -12.59 6.07
CA GLU A 72 -10.82 -13.89 6.76
C GLU A 72 -10.17 -14.93 5.86
N ILE A 73 -8.83 -14.92 5.88
CA ILE A 73 -7.98 -15.74 5.03
C ILE A 73 -7.07 -16.62 5.90
N TRP A 74 -6.87 -17.88 5.51
CA TRP A 74 -5.96 -18.80 6.17
C TRP A 74 -5.12 -19.61 5.17
N GLY A 75 -3.81 -19.48 5.25
CA GLY A 75 -2.85 -20.17 4.36
C GLY A 75 -2.62 -21.65 4.68
N GLY A 76 -3.35 -22.24 5.63
CA GLY A 76 -3.20 -23.65 6.02
C GLY A 76 -1.90 -24.00 6.76
N ARG A 77 -1.06 -23.01 7.07
CA ARG A 77 0.14 -23.14 7.92
C ARG A 77 0.01 -22.25 9.15
N GLY A 78 0.43 -22.75 10.32
CA GLY A 78 0.38 -22.03 11.59
C GLY A 78 -0.95 -22.15 12.34
N PRO A 79 -1.17 -21.35 13.40
CA PRO A 79 -2.35 -21.48 14.26
C PRO A 79 -3.65 -21.23 13.49
N LYS A 80 -4.64 -22.08 13.74
CA LYS A 80 -5.97 -21.97 13.14
C LYS A 80 -6.69 -20.69 13.63
N PRO A 81 -7.16 -19.81 12.73
CA PRO A 81 -7.93 -18.63 13.11
C PRO A 81 -9.31 -19.03 13.64
N LYS A 82 -9.96 -18.09 14.36
CA LYS A 82 -11.25 -18.34 15.04
C LYS A 82 -12.32 -18.90 14.11
N TRP A 83 -12.40 -18.39 12.88
CA TRP A 83 -13.40 -18.84 11.91
C TRP A 83 -13.18 -20.28 11.43
N VAL A 84 -11.93 -20.75 11.34
CA VAL A 84 -11.64 -22.15 10.99
C VAL A 84 -12.11 -23.08 12.09
N LYS A 85 -11.88 -22.69 13.35
CA LYS A 85 -12.38 -23.45 14.51
C LYS A 85 -13.90 -23.47 14.54
N GLU A 86 -14.54 -22.33 14.27
CA GLU A 86 -16.01 -22.24 14.22
C GLU A 86 -16.60 -23.15 13.12
N VAL A 87 -15.96 -23.23 11.94
CA VAL A 87 -16.35 -24.14 10.85
C VAL A 87 -16.21 -25.60 11.29
N GLU A 88 -15.11 -25.96 11.94
CA GLU A 88 -14.91 -27.30 12.50
C GLU A 88 -15.92 -27.64 13.61
N GLU A 89 -16.24 -26.68 14.49
CA GLU A 89 -17.21 -26.83 15.57
C GLU A 89 -18.65 -26.95 15.05
N LYS A 90 -18.99 -26.27 13.95
CA LYS A 90 -20.28 -26.42 13.26
C LYS A 90 -20.41 -27.73 12.49
N GLY A 91 -19.35 -28.55 12.43
CA GLY A 91 -19.31 -29.79 11.64
C GLY A 91 -19.25 -29.52 10.13
N GLU A 92 -18.91 -28.30 9.73
CA GLU A 92 -18.79 -27.91 8.33
C GLU A 92 -17.40 -28.29 7.80
N ASN A 93 -17.34 -28.70 6.53
CA ASN A 93 -16.09 -29.11 5.93
C ASN A 93 -15.26 -27.88 5.49
N LEU A 94 -14.05 -27.74 6.05
CA LEU A 94 -13.14 -26.64 5.75
C LEU A 94 -12.75 -26.56 4.26
N GLU A 95 -12.84 -27.66 3.52
CA GLU A 95 -12.56 -27.70 2.07
C GLU A 95 -13.55 -26.89 1.25
N VAL A 96 -14.76 -26.59 1.77
CA VAL A 96 -15.72 -25.68 1.14
C VAL A 96 -15.16 -24.26 1.02
N TYR A 97 -14.29 -23.86 1.95
CA TYR A 97 -13.62 -22.56 1.96
C TYR A 97 -12.28 -22.58 1.25
N ARG A 98 -11.90 -23.69 0.60
CA ARG A 98 -10.62 -23.81 -0.09
C ARG A 98 -10.65 -22.94 -1.34
N VAL A 99 -9.68 -22.03 -1.45
CA VAL A 99 -9.45 -21.31 -2.70
C VAL A 99 -8.71 -22.28 -3.61
N GLN A 100 -9.36 -22.69 -4.70
CA GLN A 100 -8.66 -23.38 -5.79
C GLN A 100 -7.76 -22.34 -6.44
N GLU A 101 -6.47 -22.38 -6.11
CA GLU A 101 -5.46 -21.66 -6.87
C GLU A 101 -5.45 -22.25 -8.28
N GLU A 102 -6.26 -21.70 -9.19
CA GLU A 102 -5.97 -21.79 -10.61
C GLU A 102 -4.67 -21.01 -10.82
N ILE A 103 -3.58 -21.78 -10.87
CA ILE A 103 -2.26 -21.31 -11.24
C ILE A 103 -2.36 -20.92 -12.71
N THR A 104 -2.74 -19.67 -13.01
CA THR A 104 -2.48 -19.10 -14.34
C THR A 104 -0.98 -18.83 -14.41
N GLN A 105 -0.26 -19.74 -15.05
CA GLN A 105 1.03 -19.46 -15.66
C GLN A 105 1.13 -20.18 -17.01
#